data_AF-A0A9P5WHA4-F1
#
_entry.id   AF-A0A9P5WHA4-F1
#
_cell.length_a   1.000
_cell.length_b   1.000
_cell.length_c   1.000
_cell.angle_alpha   90.00
_cell.angle_beta   90.00
_cell.angle_gamma   90.00
#
_symmetry.space_group_name_H-M   'P 1'
#
loop_
_entity.id
_entity.type
_entity.pdbx_description
1 polymer ?
#
loop_
_entity_poly.entity_id
_entity_poly.type
_entity_poly.pdbx_seq_one_letter_code
_entity_poly.pdbx_strand_id
1 'polypeptide(L)'
;MTKSIAILFVLVAALSGAIEGFSDNCHGSGRCNKNMGPTCTVAFNRFTDGTVYNGYTSRVNGNCAAIYRCSGDYPSLTGAQLKQLFAPIYGGQGCKGCGSHAFNGGSCEVTLNFCSNCVDSGNPN
;
A
#
# COMPACT_ATOMS: atom_id res chain seq x y z
N MET A 1 -33.37 -55.12 -10.53
CA MET A 1 -33.04 -54.21 -9.42
C MET A 1 -31.73 -53.51 -9.75
N THR A 2 -31.78 -52.37 -10.41
CA THR A 2 -30.59 -51.55 -10.73
C THR A 2 -30.72 -50.23 -10.00
N LYS A 3 -29.91 -50.07 -8.96
CA LYS A 3 -29.85 -48.86 -8.13
C LYS A 3 -29.04 -47.80 -8.89
N SER A 4 -29.71 -46.75 -9.35
CA SER A 4 -29.04 -45.58 -9.93
C SER A 4 -28.52 -44.69 -8.80
N ILE A 5 -27.21 -44.56 -8.72
CA ILE A 5 -26.51 -43.65 -7.81
C ILE A 5 -26.44 -42.29 -8.50
N ALA A 6 -27.20 -41.32 -7.99
CA ALA A 6 -27.10 -39.94 -8.42
C ALA A 6 -25.83 -39.32 -7.82
N ILE A 7 -24.84 -39.06 -8.66
CA ILE A 7 -23.63 -38.33 -8.29
C ILE A 7 -24.00 -36.84 -8.26
N LEU A 8 -24.14 -36.30 -7.06
CA LEU A 8 -24.39 -34.89 -6.82
C LEU A 8 -23.08 -34.12 -7.05
N PHE A 9 -22.94 -33.48 -8.22
CA PHE A 9 -21.88 -32.52 -8.48
C PHE A 9 -22.12 -31.28 -7.63
N VAL A 10 -21.41 -31.17 -6.51
CA VAL A 10 -21.36 -29.96 -5.69
C VAL A 10 -20.55 -28.91 -6.46
N LEU A 11 -21.24 -28.01 -7.15
CA LEU A 11 -20.63 -26.78 -7.65
C LEU A 11 -20.28 -25.90 -6.45
N VAL A 12 -19.00 -25.87 -6.08
CA VAL A 12 -18.48 -24.83 -5.20
C VAL A 12 -18.33 -23.57 -6.04
N ALA A 13 -19.35 -22.71 -6.01
CA ALA A 13 -19.24 -21.36 -6.53
C ALA A 13 -18.25 -20.60 -5.64
N ALA A 14 -17.00 -20.49 -6.10
CA ALA A 14 -16.06 -19.54 -5.53
C ALA A 14 -16.65 -18.14 -5.77
N LEU A 15 -17.21 -17.55 -4.72
CA LEU A 15 -17.52 -16.14 -4.68
C LEU A 15 -16.18 -15.40 -4.78
N SER A 16 -15.78 -15.10 -6.01
CA SER A 16 -14.82 -14.05 -6.32
C SER A 16 -15.48 -12.73 -5.92
N GLY A 17 -15.48 -12.44 -4.62
CA GLY A 17 -15.70 -11.09 -4.15
C GLY A 17 -14.68 -10.23 -4.88
N ALA A 18 -15.15 -9.33 -5.74
CA ALA A 18 -14.33 -8.24 -6.20
C ALA A 18 -13.98 -7.42 -4.96
N ILE A 19 -12.91 -7.80 -4.27
CA ILE A 19 -12.15 -6.83 -3.50
C ILE A 19 -11.72 -5.81 -4.54
N GLU A 20 -12.26 -4.60 -4.48
CA GLU A 20 -11.67 -3.46 -5.17
C GLU A 20 -10.31 -3.22 -4.49
N GLY A 21 -9.35 -4.05 -4.87
CA GLY A 21 -8.02 -4.07 -4.31
C GLY A 21 -7.26 -2.84 -4.77
N PHE A 22 -6.36 -2.36 -3.92
CA PHE A 22 -5.38 -1.39 -4.34
C PHE A 22 -4.62 -1.90 -5.56
N SER A 23 -4.21 -0.99 -6.43
CA SER A 23 -3.41 -1.28 -7.60
C SER A 23 -2.29 -0.25 -7.74
N ASP A 24 -1.19 -0.70 -8.34
CA ASP A 24 -0.06 0.13 -8.71
C ASP A 24 -0.50 1.28 -9.63
N ASN A 25 -0.20 2.52 -9.25
CA ASN A 25 -0.59 3.68 -10.04
C ASN A 25 0.30 4.89 -9.76
N CYS A 26 0.31 5.85 -10.70
CA CYS A 26 0.96 7.15 -10.54
C CYS A 26 -0.03 8.27 -10.20
N HIS A 27 -1.16 7.94 -9.57
CA HIS A 27 -2.13 8.95 -9.16
C HIS A 27 -1.68 9.68 -7.89
N GLY A 28 -2.16 10.90 -7.75
CA GLY A 28 -1.86 11.75 -6.61
C GLY A 28 -2.55 13.10 -6.76
N SER A 29 -2.24 14.01 -5.85
CA SER A 29 -2.66 15.40 -5.96
C SER A 29 -2.19 16.02 -7.28
N GLY A 30 -2.95 16.96 -7.85
CA GLY A 30 -2.50 17.80 -8.96
C GLY A 30 -1.26 18.66 -8.63
N ARG A 31 -0.84 18.71 -7.36
CA ARG A 31 0.40 19.35 -6.90
C ARG A 31 1.62 18.43 -6.93
N CYS A 32 1.41 17.13 -7.17
CA CYS A 32 2.48 16.16 -7.34
C CYS A 32 3.33 16.53 -8.55
N ASN A 33 4.64 16.63 -8.34
CA ASN A 33 5.59 16.98 -9.39
C ASN A 33 6.93 16.29 -9.14
N LYS A 34 7.74 16.19 -10.20
CA LYS A 34 9.01 15.45 -10.18
C LYS A 34 9.99 15.92 -9.09
N ASN A 35 9.90 17.18 -8.65
CA ASN A 35 10.79 17.74 -7.64
C ASN A 35 10.42 17.29 -6.22
N MET A 36 9.29 16.59 -6.05
CA MET A 36 8.89 16.01 -4.76
C MET A 36 9.63 14.73 -4.42
N GLY A 37 10.29 14.08 -5.38
CA GLY A 37 11.04 12.83 -5.17
C GLY A 37 11.93 12.88 -3.92
N PRO A 38 12.86 13.84 -3.80
CA PRO A 38 13.74 13.95 -2.62
C PRO A 38 12.97 14.14 -1.30
N THR A 39 11.93 14.99 -1.31
CA THR A 39 11.10 15.26 -0.12
C THR A 39 10.37 13.99 0.34
N CYS A 40 9.84 13.23 -0.60
CA CYS A 40 9.18 11.96 -0.34
C CYS A 40 10.17 10.84 0.04
N THR A 41 11.38 10.85 -0.50
CA THR A 41 12.47 9.96 -0.06
C THR A 41 12.77 10.14 1.42
N VAL A 42 12.87 11.39 1.88
CA VAL A 42 13.03 11.67 3.30
C VAL A 42 11.79 11.25 4.09
N ALA A 43 10.57 11.47 3.56
CA ALA A 43 9.34 11.07 4.24
C ALA A 43 9.28 9.56 4.53
N PHE A 44 9.49 8.69 3.54
CA PHE A 44 9.48 7.24 3.78
C PHE A 44 10.71 6.76 4.55
N ASN A 45 11.84 7.48 4.52
CA ASN A 45 13.01 7.12 5.34
C ASN A 45 12.80 7.34 6.84
N ARG A 46 11.75 8.05 7.25
CA ARG A 46 11.37 8.23 8.68
C ARG A 46 10.70 6.98 9.28
N PHE A 47 10.33 5.98 8.49
CA PHE A 47 10.01 4.67 9.05
C PHE A 47 11.27 4.11 9.71
N THR A 48 11.19 3.70 10.97
CA THR A 48 12.35 3.23 11.74
C THR A 48 12.59 1.76 11.46
N ASP A 49 13.81 1.39 11.04
CA ASP A 49 14.09 0.07 10.47
C ASP A 49 13.76 -1.09 11.42
N GLY A 50 14.07 -0.94 12.71
CA GLY A 50 13.81 -1.96 13.73
C GLY A 50 12.38 -1.97 14.29
N THR A 51 11.54 -1.00 13.94
CA THR A 51 10.17 -0.96 14.47
C THR A 51 9.22 -1.77 13.60
N VAL A 52 8.35 -2.55 14.25
CA VAL A 52 7.24 -3.25 13.60
C VAL A 52 6.02 -2.34 13.51
N TYR A 53 5.49 -2.24 12.30
CA TYR A 53 4.30 -1.52 11.93
C TYR A 53 3.23 -2.55 11.55
N ASN A 54 2.10 -2.49 12.26
CA ASN A 54 0.97 -3.42 12.13
C ASN A 54 -0.36 -2.65 12.12
N GLY A 55 -0.33 -1.41 11.62
CA GLY A 55 -1.47 -0.51 11.56
C GLY A 55 -1.16 0.67 10.65
N TYR A 56 -2.20 1.43 10.32
CA TYR A 56 -2.08 2.64 9.50
C TYR A 56 -0.94 3.49 10.02
N THR A 57 -0.05 3.90 9.13
CA THR A 57 1.09 4.74 9.49
C THR A 57 1.38 5.72 8.37
N SER A 58 1.60 6.98 8.74
CA SER A 58 2.01 8.04 7.83
C SER A 58 3.26 8.72 8.36
N ARG A 59 4.21 8.98 7.48
CA ARG A 59 5.39 9.80 7.76
C ARG A 59 5.46 10.95 6.77
N VAL A 60 5.71 12.14 7.27
CA VAL A 60 5.64 13.38 6.54
C VAL A 60 7.00 14.05 6.56
N ASN A 61 7.38 14.62 5.42
CA ASN A 61 8.50 15.53 5.34
C ASN A 61 8.13 16.65 4.36
N GLY A 62 8.23 17.90 4.80
CA GLY A 62 7.78 19.04 4.01
C GLY A 62 6.37 18.85 3.46
N ASN A 63 6.26 18.79 2.13
CA ASN A 63 4.98 18.66 1.43
C ASN A 63 4.67 17.23 0.95
N CYS A 64 5.37 16.20 1.43
CA CYS A 64 5.13 14.82 1.05
C CYS A 64 4.74 13.96 2.24
N ALA A 65 3.72 13.13 2.07
CA ALA A 65 3.33 12.08 2.99
C ALA A 65 3.62 10.70 2.37
N ALA A 66 4.29 9.86 3.15
CA ALA A 66 4.52 8.45 2.89
C ALA A 66 3.59 7.64 3.79
N ILE A 67 2.64 6.95 3.18
CA ILE A 67 1.50 6.34 3.85
C ILE A 67 1.57 4.83 3.65
N TYR A 68 1.39 4.08 4.74
CA TYR A 68 1.14 2.65 4.74
C TYR A 68 -0.29 2.40 5.18
N ARG A 69 -1.10 1.75 4.33
CA ARG A 69 -2.50 1.43 4.64
C ARG A 69 -2.93 0.08 4.09
N CYS A 70 -3.91 -0.53 4.74
CA CYS A 70 -4.58 -1.75 4.31
C CYS A 70 -6.10 -1.61 4.46
N SER A 71 -6.83 -2.31 3.60
CA SER A 71 -8.26 -2.58 3.74
C SER A 71 -8.42 -3.89 4.51
N GLY A 72 -8.59 -3.79 5.83
CA GLY A 72 -8.64 -4.94 6.74
C GLY A 72 -7.35 -5.13 7.53
N ASP A 73 -6.87 -6.38 7.58
CA ASP A 73 -5.75 -6.78 8.44
C ASP A 73 -4.42 -6.20 7.94
N TYR A 74 -3.62 -5.71 8.90
CA TYR A 74 -2.30 -5.18 8.64
C TYR A 74 -1.23 -6.25 8.89
N PRO A 75 -0.44 -6.64 7.86
CA PRO A 75 0.73 -7.48 8.10
C PRO A 75 1.71 -6.76 9.04
N SER A 76 2.42 -7.53 9.87
CA SER A 76 3.49 -7.00 10.70
C SER A 76 4.75 -6.81 9.87
N LEU A 77 5.04 -5.55 9.50
CA LEU A 77 6.18 -5.19 8.67
C LEU A 77 7.14 -4.30 9.44
N THR A 78 8.43 -4.54 9.28
CA THR A 78 9.47 -3.64 9.79
C THR A 78 9.53 -2.34 8.97
N GLY A 79 10.05 -1.26 9.55
CA GLY A 79 10.27 -0.03 8.79
C GLY A 79 11.17 -0.24 7.58
N ALA A 80 12.17 -1.13 7.69
CA ALA A 80 13.03 -1.49 6.58
C ALA A 80 12.26 -2.15 5.42
N GLN A 81 11.33 -3.07 5.74
CA GLN A 81 10.45 -3.69 4.74
C GLN A 81 9.50 -2.66 4.11
N LEU A 82 8.92 -1.75 4.91
CA LEU A 82 8.07 -0.69 4.38
C LEU A 82 8.81 0.23 3.41
N LYS A 83 10.05 0.63 3.71
CA LYS A 83 10.89 1.44 2.80
C LYS A 83 11.08 0.79 1.44
N GLN A 84 11.27 -0.53 1.41
CA GLN A 84 11.43 -1.29 0.16
C GLN A 84 10.15 -1.26 -0.70
N LEU A 85 8.97 -1.25 -0.07
CA LEU A 85 7.69 -1.17 -0.79
C LEU A 85 7.47 0.17 -1.49
N PHE A 86 8.16 1.26 -1.09
CA PHE A 86 8.08 2.55 -1.76
C PHE A 86 8.97 2.65 -3.01
N ALA A 87 9.98 1.80 -3.14
CA ALA A 87 10.93 1.83 -4.26
C ALA A 87 10.28 1.67 -5.65
N PRO A 88 9.27 0.79 -5.85
CA PRO A 88 8.58 0.63 -7.12
C PRO A 88 7.91 1.92 -7.64
N ILE A 89 7.47 2.81 -6.77
CA ILE A 89 6.77 4.06 -7.16
C ILE A 89 7.71 4.97 -7.97
N TYR A 90 9.00 5.02 -7.61
CA TYR A 90 10.01 5.82 -8.32
C TYR A 90 10.72 5.04 -9.42
N GLY A 91 11.19 3.83 -9.10
CA GLY A 91 12.08 3.06 -9.96
C GLY A 91 11.37 2.16 -10.96
N GLY A 92 10.18 1.65 -10.62
CA GLY A 92 9.44 0.69 -11.44
C GLY A 92 8.34 1.31 -12.28
N GLN A 93 7.55 2.21 -11.68
CA GLN A 93 6.38 2.83 -12.30
C GLN A 93 6.70 4.15 -13.04
N GLY A 94 7.88 4.73 -12.79
CA GLY A 94 8.30 5.99 -13.40
C GLY A 94 7.47 7.21 -12.95
N CYS A 95 6.84 7.14 -11.77
CA CYS A 95 5.93 8.18 -11.33
C CYS A 95 6.68 9.48 -10.99
N LYS A 96 6.09 10.63 -11.34
CA LYS A 96 6.67 11.98 -11.14
C LYS A 96 6.52 12.47 -9.69
N GLY A 97 6.93 11.68 -8.70
CA GLY A 97 6.97 12.11 -7.30
C GLY A 97 5.91 11.47 -6.39
N CYS A 98 4.77 11.09 -6.95
CA CYS A 98 3.63 10.52 -6.22
C CYS A 98 3.07 9.30 -6.94
N GLY A 99 2.47 8.41 -6.18
CA GLY A 99 1.85 7.18 -6.68
C GLY A 99 1.57 6.24 -5.52
N SER A 100 1.06 5.07 -5.88
CA SER A 100 0.86 3.96 -4.96
C SER A 100 1.50 2.69 -5.50
N HIS A 101 1.96 1.86 -4.58
CA HIS A 101 2.31 0.47 -4.84
C HIS A 101 1.45 -0.44 -3.97
N ALA A 102 0.68 -1.31 -4.61
CA ALA A 102 -0.18 -2.28 -3.98
C ALA A 102 0.56 -3.60 -3.73
N PHE A 103 0.25 -4.24 -2.61
CA PHE A 103 0.84 -5.51 -2.22
C PHE A 103 -0.16 -6.35 -1.43
N ASN A 104 0.26 -7.54 -1.00
CA ASN A 104 -0.59 -8.48 -0.26
C ASN A 104 -1.91 -8.80 -1.00
N GLY A 105 -1.82 -9.12 -2.30
CA GLY A 105 -2.98 -9.39 -3.15
C GLY A 105 -3.89 -8.18 -3.39
N GLY A 106 -3.39 -6.96 -3.21
CA GLY A 106 -4.15 -5.72 -3.34
C GLY A 106 -4.91 -5.31 -2.08
N SER A 107 -4.73 -6.01 -0.96
CA SER A 107 -5.35 -5.63 0.32
C SER A 107 -4.61 -4.48 1.03
N CYS A 108 -3.34 -4.25 0.67
CA CYS A 108 -2.52 -3.19 1.22
C CYS A 108 -1.87 -2.36 0.13
N GLU A 109 -1.54 -1.12 0.44
CA GLU A 109 -0.68 -0.30 -0.40
C GLU A 109 0.21 0.62 0.44
N VAL A 110 1.30 1.03 -0.20
CA VAL A 110 2.05 2.21 0.21
C VAL A 110 1.82 3.34 -0.79
N THR A 111 1.66 4.56 -0.31
CA THR A 111 1.33 5.73 -1.13
C THR A 111 2.27 6.87 -0.82
N LEU A 112 2.72 7.55 -1.88
CA LEU A 112 3.44 8.81 -1.80
C LEU A 112 2.55 9.87 -2.42
N ASN A 113 2.20 10.88 -1.65
CA ASN A 113 1.31 11.93 -2.13
C ASN A 113 1.70 13.29 -1.56
N PHE A 114 1.30 14.34 -2.28
CA PHE A 114 1.39 15.69 -1.75
C PHE A 114 0.45 15.84 -0.54
N CYS A 115 0.98 16.40 0.53
CA CYS A 115 0.18 16.94 1.62
C CYS A 115 0.74 18.27 2.12
N SER A 116 -0.15 19.25 2.26
CA SER A 116 0.13 20.50 2.96
C SER A 116 -0.28 20.36 4.42
N ASN A 117 0.62 20.66 5.35
CA ASN A 117 0.34 20.66 6.79
C ASN A 117 -0.07 19.29 7.38
N CYS A 118 0.31 18.18 6.75
CA CYS A 118 0.18 16.88 7.40
C CYS A 118 1.21 16.76 8.53
N VAL A 119 0.88 15.92 9.51
CA VAL A 119 1.80 15.47 10.56
C VAL A 119 1.94 13.95 10.50
N ASP A 120 2.99 13.43 11.12
CA ASP A 120 3.16 11.99 11.30
C ASP A 120 1.94 11.40 12.04
N SER A 121 1.59 10.17 11.70
CA SER A 121 0.48 9.44 12.31
C SER A 121 0.77 7.94 12.33
N GLY A 122 0.15 7.19 13.24
CA GLY A 122 0.36 5.74 13.41
C GLY A 122 1.51 5.35 14.33
N ASN A 123 2.00 4.12 14.23
CA ASN A 123 3.01 3.59 15.16
C ASN A 123 4.44 3.77 14.60
N PRO A 124 5.50 3.90 15.42
CA PRO A 124 5.53 4.72 16.62
C PRO A 124 5.71 6.18 16.17
N ASN A 125 4.73 7.05 16.44
CA ASN A 125 4.79 8.47 16.06
C ASN A 125 6.12 9.12 16.46
#